data_AF-T1CIX9-F1
#
_entry.id   AF-T1CIX9-F1
#
_cell.length_a   1.000
_cell.length_b   1.000
_cell.length_c   1.000
_cell.angle_alpha   90.00
_cell.angle_beta   90.00
_cell.angle_gamma   90.00
#
_symmetry.space_group_name_H-M   'P 1'
#
loop_
_entity.id
_entity.type
_entity.pdbx_description
1 polymer ?
#
loop_
_entity_poly.entity_id
_entity_poly.type
_entity_poly.pdbx_seq_one_letter_code
_entity_poly.pdbx_strand_id
1 'polypeptide(L)'
;PRALRTGLGVAVGQRPGGGVGGAIITEFSGVAGVGELFGVPRLISLALAAGFLLLVVWTGSYRRVERVAILLGLFELAFVWVALRAPLDGAQVARQVFAMPLHSGDYWYLVAANIGAVIMPWMVFYQQSAVADKKLTPGDYTYARWDTALGALLTQVIMAAVLMAAAATLASAHSNAPLDSVGQIAGALTPMLGHALGHTLFGLGMLGAAMVAAIVVALAAAWGFGEVTGYKHSLGITRWKRRGFT
;
A
#
# COMPACT_ATOMS: atom_id res chain seq x y z
N PRO A 1 -29.16 9.39 21.94
CA PRO A 1 -28.42 10.68 22.09
C PRO A 1 -27.15 10.66 22.96
N ARG A 2 -26.92 9.64 23.83
CA ARG A 2 -25.65 9.53 24.60
C ARG A 2 -24.64 8.50 24.05
N ALA A 3 -25.07 7.51 23.28
CA ALA A 3 -24.19 6.48 22.69
C ALA A 3 -23.35 6.95 21.47
N LEU A 4 -23.74 8.04 20.80
CA LEU A 4 -23.02 8.59 19.65
C LEU A 4 -21.84 9.50 20.05
N ARG A 5 -21.78 9.96 21.31
CA ARG A 5 -20.69 10.82 21.80
C ARG A 5 -19.49 10.03 22.33
N THR A 6 -19.70 8.80 22.80
CA THR A 6 -18.61 7.92 23.27
C THR A 6 -17.79 7.31 22.13
N GLY A 7 -18.40 7.06 20.96
CA GLY A 7 -17.66 6.62 19.76
C GLY A 7 -16.71 7.67 19.20
N LEU A 8 -17.07 8.96 19.27
CA LEU A 8 -16.19 10.06 18.89
C LEU A 8 -15.04 10.29 19.89
N GLY A 9 -15.25 10.03 21.18
CA GLY A 9 -14.21 10.18 22.21
C GLY A 9 -13.08 9.16 22.10
N VAL A 10 -13.38 7.93 21.65
CA VAL A 10 -12.36 6.88 21.42
C VAL A 10 -11.57 7.13 20.12
N ALA A 11 -12.20 7.73 19.11
CA ALA A 11 -11.53 8.10 17.85
C ALA A 11 -10.51 9.24 18.02
N VAL A 12 -10.66 10.09 19.06
CA VAL A 12 -9.74 11.19 19.40
C VAL A 12 -8.49 10.70 20.16
N GLY A 13 -8.47 9.44 20.63
CA GLY A 13 -7.38 8.88 21.43
C GLY A 13 -6.17 8.35 20.64
N GLN A 14 -6.29 8.12 19.33
CA GLN A 14 -5.13 7.77 18.51
C GLN A 14 -4.43 9.05 18.09
N ARG A 15 -3.26 9.33 18.69
CA ARG A 15 -2.38 10.39 18.18
C ARG A 15 -2.13 10.13 16.68
N PRO A 16 -2.55 11.03 15.78
CA PRO A 16 -2.49 10.81 14.33
C PRO A 16 -1.07 10.55 13.79
N GLY A 17 -0.01 10.76 14.59
CA GLY A 17 1.37 10.54 14.18
C GLY A 17 1.90 9.10 14.34
N GLY A 18 1.30 8.25 15.19
CA GLY A 18 1.90 6.96 15.55
C GLY A 18 1.93 5.95 14.40
N GLY A 19 0.77 5.70 13.77
CA GLY A 19 0.65 4.75 12.66
C GLY A 19 1.21 5.27 11.33
N VAL A 20 1.12 6.59 11.10
CA VAL A 20 1.63 7.24 9.88
C VAL A 20 3.16 7.23 9.85
N GLY A 21 3.81 7.55 10.98
CA GLY A 21 5.28 7.52 11.06
C GLY A 21 5.84 6.13 10.82
N GLY A 22 5.23 5.09 11.41
CA GLY A 22 5.60 3.70 11.17
C GLY A 22 5.46 3.31 9.69
N ALA A 23 4.33 3.67 9.05
CA ALA A 23 4.12 3.39 7.64
C ALA A 23 5.17 4.07 6.73
N ILE A 24 5.44 5.37 6.92
CA ILE A 24 6.50 6.07 6.16
C ILE A 24 7.86 5.38 6.33
N ILE A 25 8.23 4.97 7.55
CA ILE A 25 9.51 4.29 7.80
C ILE A 25 9.56 2.95 7.05
N THR A 26 8.47 2.17 7.07
CA THR A 26 8.38 0.90 6.33
C THR A 26 8.52 1.12 4.83
N GLU A 27 7.78 2.06 4.25
CA GLU A 27 7.83 2.32 2.81
C GLU A 27 9.20 2.81 2.35
N PHE A 28 9.79 3.77 3.06
CA PHE A 28 11.14 4.27 2.75
C PHE A 28 12.21 3.20 2.97
N SER A 29 12.00 2.25 3.89
CA SER A 29 12.88 1.09 4.04
C SER A 29 12.78 0.15 2.83
N GLY A 30 11.58 -0.06 2.30
CA GLY A 30 11.38 -0.77 1.03
C GLY A 30 12.13 -0.09 -0.13
N VAL A 31 11.97 1.22 -0.30
CA VAL A 31 12.67 1.99 -1.35
C VAL A 31 14.19 1.92 -1.19
N ALA A 32 14.69 2.07 0.04
CA ALA A 32 16.11 1.91 0.33
C ALA A 32 16.63 0.52 -0.05
N GLY A 33 15.90 -0.54 0.33
CA GLY A 33 16.28 -1.90 0.01
C GLY A 33 16.27 -2.21 -1.48
N VAL A 34 15.33 -1.65 -2.25
CA VAL A 34 15.37 -1.73 -3.72
C VAL A 34 16.58 -0.99 -4.26
N GLY A 35 16.88 0.20 -3.74
CA GLY A 35 18.09 0.94 -4.10
C GLY A 35 19.36 0.11 -3.91
N GLU A 36 19.50 -0.50 -2.73
CA GLU A 36 20.64 -1.38 -2.39
C GLU A 36 20.72 -2.61 -3.30
N LEU A 37 19.57 -3.19 -3.70
CA LEU A 37 19.51 -4.30 -4.67
C LEU A 37 20.15 -3.94 -6.02
N PHE A 38 20.07 -2.67 -6.44
CA PHE A 38 20.70 -2.16 -7.67
C PHE A 38 22.03 -1.44 -7.43
N GLY A 39 22.59 -1.52 -6.22
CA GLY A 39 23.85 -0.87 -5.86
C GLY A 39 23.76 0.65 -5.68
N VAL A 40 22.55 1.20 -5.56
CA VAL A 40 22.34 2.63 -5.27
C VAL A 40 22.41 2.86 -3.75
N PRO A 41 23.25 3.79 -3.27
CA PRO A 41 23.36 4.10 -1.85
C PRO A 41 22.04 4.50 -1.21
N ARG A 42 21.77 3.99 -0.01
CA ARG A 42 20.53 4.23 0.76
C ARG A 42 20.12 5.70 0.83
N LEU A 43 21.04 6.60 1.15
CA LEU A 43 20.75 8.04 1.27
C LEU A 43 20.27 8.65 -0.05
N ILE A 44 20.81 8.18 -1.17
CA ILE A 44 20.41 8.66 -2.51
C ILE A 44 19.00 8.17 -2.82
N SER A 45 18.73 6.88 -2.61
CA SER A 45 17.40 6.29 -2.81
C SER A 45 16.32 7.00 -1.98
N LEU A 46 16.60 7.26 -0.71
CA LEU A 46 15.70 7.97 0.20
C LEU A 46 15.48 9.43 -0.24
N ALA A 47 16.55 10.12 -0.65
CA ALA A 47 16.45 11.50 -1.13
C ALA A 47 15.64 11.61 -2.44
N LEU A 48 15.85 10.67 -3.37
CA LEU A 48 15.08 10.59 -4.61
C LEU A 48 13.60 10.31 -4.34
N ALA A 49 13.30 9.36 -3.44
CA ALA A 49 11.94 9.05 -3.02
C ALA A 49 11.24 10.25 -2.38
N ALA A 50 11.90 10.91 -1.44
CA ALA A 50 11.38 12.12 -0.79
C ALA A 50 11.16 13.25 -1.79
N GLY A 51 12.15 13.51 -2.66
CA GLY A 51 12.03 14.52 -3.72
C GLY A 51 10.89 14.24 -4.69
N PHE A 52 10.70 12.97 -5.06
CA PHE A 52 9.59 12.54 -5.90
C PHE A 52 8.23 12.77 -5.22
N LEU A 53 8.08 12.37 -3.95
CA LEU A 53 6.85 12.62 -3.19
C LEU A 53 6.54 14.12 -3.09
N LEU A 54 7.55 14.94 -2.77
CA LEU A 54 7.40 16.38 -2.71
C LEU A 54 6.95 16.96 -4.05
N LEU A 55 7.53 16.51 -5.17
CA LEU A 55 7.13 16.93 -6.51
C LEU A 55 5.67 16.55 -6.80
N VAL A 56 5.28 15.31 -6.50
CA VAL A 56 3.90 14.81 -6.70
C VAL A 56 2.91 15.65 -5.89
N VAL A 57 3.20 15.90 -4.61
CA VAL A 57 2.36 16.72 -3.73
C VAL A 57 2.31 18.17 -4.19
N TRP A 58 3.45 18.73 -4.63
CA TRP A 58 3.53 20.12 -5.12
C TRP A 58 2.67 20.37 -6.36
N THR A 59 2.34 19.33 -7.13
CA THR A 59 1.39 19.47 -8.25
C THR A 59 -0.01 19.89 -7.82
N GLY A 60 -0.38 19.70 -6.55
CA GLY A 60 -1.62 20.22 -5.94
C GLY A 60 -2.92 19.69 -6.55
N SER A 61 -2.86 18.63 -7.37
CA SER A 61 -4.02 18.14 -8.11
C SER A 61 -4.27 16.67 -7.78
N TYR A 62 -5.39 16.41 -7.09
CA TYR A 62 -5.81 15.06 -6.71
C TYR A 62 -5.76 14.07 -7.88
N ARG A 63 -6.30 14.46 -9.04
CA ARG A 63 -6.32 13.62 -10.25
C ARG A 63 -4.92 13.27 -10.77
N ARG A 64 -3.92 14.15 -10.59
CA ARG A 64 -2.54 13.85 -11.00
C ARG A 64 -1.89 12.87 -10.03
N VAL A 65 -2.09 13.07 -8.74
CA VAL A 65 -1.59 12.15 -7.71
C VAL A 65 -2.17 10.75 -7.87
N GLU A 66 -3.49 10.65 -8.12
CA GLU A 66 -4.17 9.37 -8.37
C GLU A 66 -3.62 8.65 -9.61
N ARG A 67 -3.38 9.37 -10.72
CA ARG A 67 -2.77 8.77 -11.92
C ARG A 67 -1.35 8.28 -11.67
N VAL A 68 -0.54 9.04 -10.93
CA VAL A 68 0.82 8.63 -10.57
C VAL A 68 0.78 7.38 -9.69
N ALA A 69 -0.11 7.34 -8.70
CA ALA A 69 -0.30 6.16 -7.86
C ALA A 69 -0.74 4.93 -8.67
N ILE A 70 -1.67 5.08 -9.61
CA ILE A 70 -2.08 3.99 -10.50
C ILE A 70 -0.90 3.52 -11.35
N LEU A 71 -0.14 4.43 -11.97
CA LEU A 71 1.02 4.07 -12.80
C LEU A 71 2.08 3.29 -12.02
N LEU A 72 2.35 3.70 -10.77
CA LEU A 72 3.27 3.00 -9.89
C LEU A 72 2.71 1.63 -9.46
N GLY A 73 1.43 1.56 -9.14
CA GLY A 73 0.76 0.30 -8.76
C GLY A 73 0.69 -0.71 -9.91
N LEU A 74 0.69 -0.27 -11.17
CA LEU A 74 0.77 -1.17 -12.33
C LEU A 74 2.06 -2.00 -12.34
N PHE A 75 3.13 -1.55 -11.69
CA PHE A 75 4.35 -2.33 -11.57
C PHE A 75 4.17 -3.60 -10.73
N GLU A 76 3.20 -3.63 -9.82
CA GLU A 76 2.88 -4.83 -9.04
C GLU A 76 2.28 -5.95 -9.90
N LEU A 77 1.75 -5.63 -11.08
CA LEU A 77 1.28 -6.65 -12.04
C LEU A 77 2.43 -7.53 -12.54
N ALA A 78 3.68 -7.10 -12.38
CA ALA A 78 4.84 -7.96 -12.60
C ALA A 78 4.74 -9.25 -11.78
N PHE A 79 4.27 -9.20 -10.52
CA PHE A 79 4.12 -10.38 -9.68
C PHE A 79 3.04 -11.34 -10.19
N VAL A 80 1.96 -10.81 -10.77
CA VAL A 80 0.93 -11.64 -11.41
C VAL A 80 1.53 -12.39 -12.59
N TRP A 81 2.29 -11.69 -13.44
CA TRP A 81 2.98 -12.33 -14.56
C TRP A 81 3.96 -13.42 -14.11
N VAL A 82 4.71 -13.18 -13.03
CA VAL A 82 5.62 -14.16 -12.43
C VAL A 82 4.86 -15.38 -11.91
N ALA A 83 3.77 -15.17 -11.16
CA ALA A 83 2.98 -16.26 -10.60
C ALA A 83 2.35 -17.16 -11.68
N LEU A 84 1.90 -16.57 -12.79
CA LEU A 84 1.37 -17.33 -13.94
C LEU A 84 2.43 -18.21 -14.63
N ARG A 85 3.71 -17.88 -14.47
CA ARG A 85 4.85 -18.66 -15.01
C ARG A 85 5.43 -19.64 -13.98
N ALA A 86 5.01 -19.56 -12.72
CA ALA A 86 5.48 -20.46 -11.69
C ALA A 86 4.91 -21.87 -11.94
N PRO A 87 5.73 -22.94 -11.83
CA PRO A 87 5.32 -24.33 -12.01
C PRO A 87 4.58 -24.81 -10.76
N LEU A 88 3.40 -24.25 -10.52
CA LEU A 88 2.52 -24.64 -9.44
C LEU A 88 1.47 -25.60 -9.97
N ASP A 89 1.29 -26.73 -9.29
CA ASP A 89 0.14 -27.60 -9.50
C ASP A 89 -1.10 -26.93 -8.88
N GLY A 90 -2.03 -26.45 -9.72
CA GLY A 90 -3.26 -25.81 -9.28
C GLY A 90 -4.11 -26.70 -8.36
N ALA A 91 -4.06 -28.03 -8.54
CA ALA A 91 -4.76 -28.96 -7.65
C ALA A 91 -4.08 -29.02 -6.27
N GLN A 92 -2.76 -28.93 -6.21
CA GLN A 92 -2.02 -28.84 -4.95
C GLN A 92 -2.32 -27.52 -4.23
N VAL A 93 -2.31 -26.40 -4.95
CA VAL A 93 -2.68 -25.09 -4.38
C VAL A 93 -4.09 -25.14 -3.80
N ALA A 94 -5.07 -25.65 -4.56
CA ALA A 94 -6.46 -25.77 -4.09
C ALA A 94 -6.59 -26.65 -2.84
N ARG A 95 -5.84 -27.76 -2.76
CA ARG A 95 -5.81 -28.60 -1.54
C ARG A 95 -5.19 -27.86 -0.35
N GLN A 96 -4.10 -27.14 -0.57
CA GLN A 96 -3.40 -26.41 0.49
C GLN A 96 -4.20 -25.24 1.06
N VAL A 97 -5.08 -24.62 0.26
CA VAL A 97 -6.04 -23.60 0.74
C VAL A 97 -6.91 -24.15 1.88
N PHE A 98 -7.25 -25.44 1.87
CA PHE A 98 -8.06 -26.07 2.93
C PHE A 98 -7.24 -26.81 3.99
N ALA A 99 -5.94 -27.02 3.77
CA ALA A 99 -5.05 -27.76 4.67
C ALA A 99 -4.25 -26.81 5.58
N MET A 100 -4.95 -25.98 6.35
CA MET A 100 -4.32 -25.00 7.24
C MET A 100 -3.80 -25.65 8.53
N PRO A 101 -2.56 -25.35 8.98
CA PRO A 101 -1.98 -25.93 10.19
C PRO A 101 -2.51 -25.24 11.46
N LEU A 102 -3.80 -25.39 11.76
CA LEU A 102 -4.51 -24.70 12.85
C LEU A 102 -3.95 -24.99 14.26
N HIS A 103 -3.13 -26.03 14.40
CA HIS A 103 -2.51 -26.43 15.67
C HIS A 103 -1.13 -25.79 15.90
N SER A 104 -0.59 -25.05 14.93
CA SER A 104 0.71 -24.38 15.03
C SER A 104 0.56 -22.96 15.61
N GLY A 105 1.33 -22.64 16.65
CA GLY A 105 1.40 -21.28 17.19
C GLY A 105 1.97 -20.27 16.18
N ASP A 106 2.94 -20.69 15.39
CA ASP A 106 3.57 -19.86 14.35
C ASP A 106 2.59 -19.48 13.24
N TYR A 107 1.66 -20.38 12.91
CA TYR A 107 0.60 -20.10 11.96
C TYR A 107 -0.30 -18.95 12.46
N TRP A 108 -0.74 -19.01 13.72
CA TRP A 108 -1.56 -17.95 14.31
C TRP A 108 -0.79 -16.63 14.45
N TYR A 109 0.52 -16.68 14.71
CA TYR A 109 1.38 -15.50 14.69
C TYR A 109 1.39 -14.84 13.30
N LEU A 110 1.57 -15.62 12.23
CA LEU A 110 1.53 -15.12 10.85
C LEU A 110 0.14 -14.58 10.47
N VAL A 111 -0.95 -15.22 10.91
CA VAL A 111 -2.31 -14.72 10.72
C VAL A 111 -2.49 -13.36 11.41
N ALA A 112 -2.07 -13.23 12.68
CA ALA A 112 -2.17 -11.98 13.42
C ALA A 112 -1.32 -10.87 12.78
N ALA A 113 -0.09 -11.18 12.35
CA ALA A 113 0.79 -10.26 11.65
C ALA A 113 0.19 -9.79 10.31
N ASN A 114 -0.41 -10.71 9.54
CA ASN A 114 -1.07 -10.39 8.28
C ASN A 114 -2.32 -9.51 8.47
N ILE A 115 -3.16 -9.82 9.47
CA ILE A 115 -4.32 -8.98 9.81
C ILE A 115 -3.88 -7.56 10.17
N GLY A 116 -2.82 -7.41 10.96
CA GLY A 116 -2.27 -6.09 11.32
C GLY A 116 -1.69 -5.33 10.11
N ALA A 117 -1.06 -6.03 9.17
CA ALA A 117 -0.54 -5.44 7.95
C ALA A 117 -1.64 -4.98 6.98
N VAL A 118 -2.76 -5.71 6.91
CA VAL A 118 -3.88 -5.39 6.02
C VAL A 118 -4.81 -4.33 6.61
N ILE A 119 -5.12 -4.41 7.91
CA ILE A 119 -6.06 -3.51 8.58
C ILE A 119 -5.28 -2.41 9.29
N MET A 120 -4.85 -1.41 8.54
CA MET A 120 -4.16 -0.26 9.10
C MET A 120 -5.16 0.84 9.50
N PRO A 121 -5.11 1.35 10.75
CA PRO A 121 -6.07 2.35 11.23
C PRO A 121 -6.15 3.61 10.36
N TRP A 122 -5.02 4.03 9.77
CA TRP A 122 -4.94 5.22 8.92
C TRP A 122 -5.76 5.10 7.63
N MET A 123 -6.05 3.89 7.14
CA MET A 123 -6.84 3.67 5.92
C MET A 123 -8.29 4.15 6.06
N VAL A 124 -8.86 4.07 7.27
CA VAL A 124 -10.22 4.54 7.54
C VAL A 124 -10.30 6.06 7.42
N PHE A 125 -9.32 6.78 7.98
CA PHE A 125 -9.21 8.23 7.85
C PHE A 125 -8.98 8.64 6.40
N TYR A 126 -8.09 7.94 5.69
CA TYR A 126 -7.87 8.19 4.26
C TYR A 126 -9.16 8.05 3.46
N GLN A 127 -9.95 6.98 3.65
CA GLN A 127 -11.22 6.82 2.93
C GLN A 127 -12.21 7.93 3.26
N GLN A 128 -12.33 8.35 4.52
CA GLN A 128 -13.22 9.44 4.91
C GLN A 128 -12.84 10.77 4.24
N SER A 129 -11.55 11.13 4.30
CA SER A 129 -11.04 12.35 3.68
C SER A 129 -11.15 12.29 2.15
N ALA A 130 -10.92 11.13 1.52
CA ALA A 130 -11.08 10.95 0.08
C ALA A 130 -12.54 11.12 -0.37
N VAL A 131 -13.51 10.59 0.38
CA VAL A 131 -14.95 10.79 0.12
C VAL A 131 -15.31 12.29 0.20
N ALA A 132 -14.79 12.99 1.22
CA ALA A 132 -15.02 14.42 1.41
C ALA A 132 -14.39 15.28 0.29
N ASP A 133 -13.14 15.01 -0.09
CA ASP A 133 -12.41 15.77 -1.11
C ASP A 133 -12.96 15.53 -2.52
N LYS A 134 -13.36 14.28 -2.83
CA LYS A 134 -14.08 13.94 -4.07
C LYS A 134 -15.51 14.50 -4.11
N LYS A 135 -16.02 15.07 -3.01
CA LYS A 135 -17.37 15.63 -2.87
C LYS A 135 -18.47 14.64 -3.26
N LEU A 136 -18.27 13.36 -2.91
CA LEU A 136 -19.22 12.30 -3.28
C LEU A 136 -20.56 12.54 -2.60
N THR A 137 -21.64 12.38 -3.36
CA THR A 137 -23.01 12.47 -2.86
C THR A 137 -23.58 11.06 -2.64
N PRO A 138 -24.70 10.90 -1.91
CA PRO A 138 -25.31 9.59 -1.72
C PRO A 138 -25.64 8.84 -3.02
N GLY A 139 -25.86 9.55 -4.13
CA GLY A 139 -26.06 8.95 -5.46
C GLY A 139 -24.80 8.29 -6.03
N ASP A 140 -23.62 8.73 -5.60
CA ASP A 140 -22.32 8.22 -6.07
C ASP A 140 -21.82 7.01 -5.27
N TYR A 141 -22.43 6.74 -4.10
CA TYR A 141 -21.95 5.71 -3.17
C TYR A 141 -21.94 4.30 -3.75
N THR A 142 -22.88 3.97 -4.63
CA THR A 142 -22.89 2.66 -5.29
C THR A 142 -21.67 2.49 -6.20
N TYR A 143 -21.33 3.50 -6.99
CA TYR A 143 -20.14 3.47 -7.85
C TYR A 143 -18.85 3.46 -7.03
N ALA A 144 -18.78 4.27 -5.97
CA ALA A 144 -17.61 4.29 -5.07
C ALA A 144 -17.38 2.94 -4.36
N ARG A 145 -18.45 2.23 -4.00
CA ARG A 145 -18.36 0.87 -3.44
C ARG A 145 -17.83 -0.13 -4.45
N TRP A 146 -18.29 -0.07 -5.70
CA TRP A 146 -17.78 -0.93 -6.77
C TRP A 146 -16.31 -0.64 -7.10
N ASP A 147 -15.93 0.63 -7.15
CA ASP A 147 -14.53 1.04 -7.34
C ASP A 147 -13.63 0.47 -6.25
N THR A 148 -14.06 0.60 -4.98
CA THR A 148 -13.36 0.02 -3.83
C THR A 148 -13.31 -1.51 -3.89
N ALA A 149 -14.41 -2.17 -4.26
CA ALA A 149 -14.48 -3.63 -4.33
C ALA A 149 -13.57 -4.20 -5.44
N LEU A 150 -13.55 -3.55 -6.62
CA LEU A 150 -12.67 -3.93 -7.72
C LEU A 150 -11.19 -3.71 -7.36
N GLY A 151 -10.87 -2.58 -6.73
CA GLY A 151 -9.53 -2.31 -6.21
C GLY A 151 -9.10 -3.37 -5.19
N ALA A 152 -9.96 -3.70 -4.22
CA ALA A 152 -9.68 -4.73 -3.22
C ALA A 152 -9.45 -6.11 -3.85
N LEU A 153 -10.28 -6.50 -4.82
CA LEU A 153 -10.10 -7.76 -5.55
C LEU A 153 -8.76 -7.79 -6.29
N LEU A 154 -8.39 -6.71 -6.98
CA LEU A 154 -7.11 -6.60 -7.68
C LEU A 154 -5.93 -6.73 -6.72
N THR A 155 -5.97 -6.03 -5.58
CA THR A 155 -4.90 -6.15 -4.56
C THR A 155 -4.80 -7.57 -4.00
N GLN A 156 -5.92 -8.27 -3.84
CA GLN A 156 -5.92 -9.64 -3.35
C GLN A 156 -5.33 -10.62 -4.37
N VAL A 157 -5.57 -10.40 -5.67
CA VAL A 157 -4.95 -11.18 -6.75
C VAL A 157 -3.43 -10.97 -6.75
N ILE A 158 -2.96 -9.73 -6.59
CA ILE A 158 -1.53 -9.43 -6.50
C ILE A 158 -0.91 -10.11 -5.26
N MET A 159 -1.54 -10.00 -4.09
CA MET A 159 -1.07 -10.66 -2.86
C MET A 159 -0.99 -12.18 -3.02
N ALA A 160 -2.01 -12.79 -3.62
CA ALA A 160 -1.99 -14.22 -3.93
C ALA A 160 -0.87 -14.57 -4.91
N ALA A 161 -0.62 -13.73 -5.92
CA ALA A 161 0.47 -13.92 -6.88
C ALA A 161 1.85 -13.87 -6.20
N VAL A 162 2.09 -12.90 -5.32
CA VAL A 162 3.34 -12.81 -4.53
C VAL A 162 3.53 -14.05 -3.67
N LEU A 163 2.47 -14.50 -2.98
CA LEU A 163 2.51 -15.70 -2.14
C LEU A 163 2.78 -16.97 -2.97
N MET A 164 2.15 -17.10 -4.13
CA MET A 164 2.36 -18.20 -5.06
C MET A 164 3.80 -18.22 -5.62
N ALA A 165 4.32 -17.07 -6.02
CA ALA A 165 5.70 -16.93 -6.47
C ALA A 165 6.70 -17.33 -5.37
N ALA A 166 6.43 -16.92 -4.12
CA ALA A 166 7.21 -17.33 -2.96
C ALA A 166 7.12 -18.83 -2.70
N ALA A 167 5.92 -19.42 -2.74
CA ALA A 167 5.73 -20.85 -2.55
C ALA A 167 6.50 -21.66 -3.60
N ALA A 168 6.40 -21.28 -4.88
CA ALA A 168 7.06 -21.99 -5.99
C ALA A 168 8.59 -21.98 -5.85
N THR A 169 9.15 -20.84 -5.46
CA THR A 169 10.61 -20.64 -5.38
C THR A 169 11.20 -21.27 -4.12
N LEU A 170 10.61 -21.00 -2.94
CA LEU A 170 11.13 -21.52 -1.67
C LEU A 170 10.93 -23.03 -1.55
N ALA A 171 9.80 -23.59 -2.02
CA ALA A 171 9.58 -25.04 -2.00
C ALA A 171 10.59 -25.77 -2.89
N SER A 172 10.91 -25.22 -4.07
CA SER A 172 11.88 -25.81 -4.99
C SER A 172 13.30 -25.77 -4.44
N ALA A 173 13.65 -24.71 -3.71
CA ALA A 173 15.00 -24.49 -3.21
C ALA A 173 15.33 -25.23 -1.90
N HIS A 174 14.37 -25.83 -1.20
CA HIS A 174 14.52 -26.36 0.18
C HIS A 174 15.26 -25.38 1.11
N SER A 175 15.07 -24.09 0.86
CA SER A 175 15.93 -23.02 1.34
C SER A 175 15.37 -22.45 2.64
N ASN A 176 16.13 -22.60 3.74
CA ASN A 176 15.96 -21.83 4.97
C ASN A 176 16.74 -20.50 4.91
N ALA A 177 16.95 -19.94 3.71
CA ALA A 177 17.67 -18.69 3.57
C ALA A 177 16.98 -17.58 4.37
N PRO A 178 17.74 -16.74 5.09
CA PRO A 178 17.19 -15.60 5.81
C PRO A 178 16.47 -14.67 4.84
N LEU A 179 15.35 -14.08 5.29
CA LEU A 179 14.51 -13.16 4.53
C LEU A 179 14.43 -11.79 5.21
N ASP A 180 15.53 -11.38 5.86
CA ASP A 180 15.59 -10.19 6.70
C ASP A 180 15.84 -8.90 5.91
N SER A 181 16.19 -9.01 4.62
CA SER A 181 16.46 -7.87 3.76
C SER A 181 15.82 -7.99 2.38
N VAL A 182 15.57 -6.85 1.74
CA VAL A 182 15.04 -6.77 0.37
C VAL A 182 15.90 -7.56 -0.61
N GLY A 183 17.22 -7.48 -0.50
CA GLY A 183 18.14 -8.23 -1.36
C GLY A 183 18.02 -9.74 -1.18
N GLN A 184 17.88 -10.22 0.06
CA GLN A 184 17.66 -11.65 0.34
C GLN A 184 16.32 -12.13 -0.21
N ILE A 185 15.25 -11.34 -0.01
CA ILE A 185 13.92 -11.67 -0.55
C ILE A 185 13.98 -11.70 -2.08
N ALA A 186 14.62 -10.72 -2.73
CA ALA A 186 14.81 -10.71 -4.17
C ALA A 186 15.53 -11.98 -4.63
N GLY A 187 16.65 -12.34 -3.99
CA GLY A 187 17.42 -13.53 -4.31
C GLY A 187 16.65 -14.84 -4.09
N ALA A 188 15.72 -14.87 -3.14
CA ALA A 188 14.89 -16.04 -2.88
C ALA A 188 13.73 -16.17 -3.89
N LEU A 189 13.09 -15.06 -4.27
CA LEU A 189 11.85 -15.05 -5.06
C LEU A 189 12.05 -14.99 -6.58
N THR A 190 13.25 -14.64 -7.03
CA THR A 190 13.54 -14.42 -8.44
C THR A 190 14.35 -15.48 -9.20
N PRO A 191 14.92 -16.57 -8.60
CA PRO A 191 15.77 -17.52 -9.32
C PRO A 191 15.13 -18.10 -10.60
N MET A 192 13.81 -18.31 -10.58
CA MET A 192 13.07 -18.95 -11.66
C MET A 192 12.95 -18.09 -12.94
N LEU A 193 13.20 -16.78 -12.82
CA LEU A 193 13.08 -15.82 -13.92
C LEU A 193 14.44 -15.45 -14.52
N GLY A 194 15.52 -15.99 -13.95
CA GLY A 194 16.88 -15.50 -14.17
C GLY A 194 17.18 -14.25 -13.35
N HIS A 195 18.42 -14.14 -12.89
CA HIS A 195 18.85 -13.13 -11.92
C HIS A 195 18.57 -11.69 -12.38
N ALA A 196 18.83 -11.37 -13.65
CA ALA A 196 18.64 -10.01 -14.17
C ALA A 196 17.16 -9.62 -14.32
N LEU A 197 16.36 -10.45 -15.00
CA LEU A 197 14.94 -10.15 -15.21
C LEU A 197 14.17 -10.18 -13.89
N GLY A 198 14.42 -11.18 -13.05
CA GLY A 198 13.72 -11.37 -11.81
C GLY A 198 14.01 -10.26 -10.79
N HIS A 199 15.28 -9.86 -10.58
CA HIS A 199 15.60 -8.70 -9.73
C HIS A 199 14.98 -7.41 -10.24
N THR A 200 14.93 -7.22 -11.57
CA THR A 200 14.30 -6.04 -12.17
C THR A 200 12.81 -6.00 -11.90
N LEU A 201 12.08 -7.10 -12.15
CA LEU A 201 10.64 -7.18 -11.91
C LEU A 201 10.28 -7.07 -10.43
N PHE A 202 11.04 -7.73 -9.55
CA PHE A 202 10.86 -7.65 -8.11
C PHE A 202 11.12 -6.23 -7.59
N GLY A 203 12.23 -5.62 -8.00
CA GLY A 203 12.58 -4.26 -7.61
C GLY A 203 11.56 -3.24 -8.11
N LEU A 204 11.07 -3.38 -9.34
CA LEU A 204 10.05 -2.50 -9.91
C LEU A 204 8.71 -2.64 -9.17
N GLY A 205 8.27 -3.87 -8.89
CA GLY A 205 7.06 -4.14 -8.12
C GLY A 205 7.14 -3.63 -6.69
N MET A 206 8.24 -3.88 -5.98
CA MET A 206 8.44 -3.37 -4.62
C MET A 206 8.53 -1.85 -4.59
N LEU A 207 9.27 -1.23 -5.52
CA LEU A 207 9.38 0.22 -5.59
C LEU A 207 8.03 0.86 -5.88
N GLY A 208 7.25 0.26 -6.80
CA GLY A 208 5.88 0.66 -7.09
C GLY A 208 5.01 0.64 -5.84
N ALA A 209 4.95 -0.51 -5.16
CA ALA A 209 4.17 -0.68 -3.93
C ALA A 209 4.56 0.32 -2.84
N ALA A 210 5.86 0.43 -2.56
CA ALA A 210 6.38 1.32 -1.53
C ALA A 210 6.06 2.79 -1.82
N MET A 211 6.21 3.22 -3.09
CA MET A 211 5.91 4.58 -3.47
C MET A 211 4.40 4.89 -3.46
N VAL A 212 3.55 3.96 -3.90
CA VAL A 212 2.09 4.11 -3.81
C VAL A 212 1.66 4.28 -2.36
N ALA A 213 2.12 3.39 -1.48
CA ALA A 213 1.83 3.48 -0.05
C ALA A 213 2.34 4.79 0.55
N ALA A 214 3.58 5.21 0.22
CA ALA A 214 4.13 6.47 0.71
C ALA A 214 3.32 7.70 0.26
N ILE A 215 2.81 7.72 -0.97
CA ILE A 215 1.90 8.78 -1.46
C ILE A 215 0.62 8.80 -0.62
N VAL A 216 -0.04 7.66 -0.46
CA VAL A 216 -1.32 7.55 0.26
C VAL A 216 -1.15 7.95 1.72
N VAL A 217 -0.09 7.47 2.37
CA VAL A 217 0.24 7.80 3.76
C VAL A 217 0.56 9.30 3.91
N ALA A 218 1.31 9.88 2.98
CA ALA A 218 1.60 11.32 3.00
C ALA A 218 0.34 12.18 2.81
N LEU A 219 -0.58 11.77 1.94
CA LEU A 219 -1.89 12.44 1.79
C LEU A 219 -2.73 12.33 3.06
N ALA A 220 -2.83 11.13 3.64
CA ALA A 220 -3.54 10.92 4.90
C ALA A 220 -2.96 11.78 6.03
N ALA A 221 -1.62 11.86 6.10
CA ALA A 221 -0.92 12.73 7.05
C ALA A 221 -1.23 14.20 6.82
N ALA A 222 -1.20 14.67 5.58
CA ALA A 222 -1.48 16.06 5.23
C ALA A 222 -2.91 16.46 5.58
N TRP A 223 -3.89 15.58 5.34
CA TRP A 223 -5.28 15.81 5.70
C TRP A 223 -5.50 15.77 7.21
N GLY A 224 -4.96 14.77 7.91
CA GLY A 224 -5.03 14.70 9.36
C GLY A 224 -4.40 15.93 10.02
N PHE A 225 -3.27 16.40 9.51
CA PHE A 225 -2.65 17.63 9.99
C PHE A 225 -3.48 18.87 9.65
N GLY A 226 -4.09 18.94 8.45
CA GLY A 226 -4.99 20.01 8.04
C GLY A 226 -6.25 20.12 8.91
N GLU A 227 -6.82 19.00 9.32
CA GLU A 227 -7.96 18.93 10.24
C GLU A 227 -7.59 19.39 11.65
N VAL A 228 -6.44 18.93 12.19
CA VAL A 228 -5.98 19.31 13.55
C VAL A 228 -5.54 20.78 13.61
N THR A 229 -4.94 21.31 12.55
CA THR A 229 -4.51 22.71 12.49
C THR A 229 -5.61 23.69 12.09
N GLY A 230 -6.81 23.21 11.75
CA GLY A 230 -7.93 24.04 11.32
C GLY A 230 -7.70 24.74 9.96
N TYR A 231 -6.71 24.32 9.18
CA TYR A 231 -6.35 24.94 7.90
C TYR A 231 -7.31 24.47 6.80
N LYS A 232 -8.43 25.16 6.67
CA LYS A 232 -9.36 25.01 5.53
C LYS A 232 -8.69 25.50 4.24
N HIS A 233 -8.03 24.63 3.48
CA HIS A 233 -7.70 24.90 2.07
C HIS A 233 -8.52 24.02 1.14
N SER A 234 -9.64 24.60 0.70
CA SER A 234 -10.31 24.21 -0.54
C SER A 234 -9.34 24.39 -1.70
N LEU A 235 -8.94 23.31 -2.37
CA LEU A 235 -8.29 23.35 -3.70
C LEU A 235 -9.31 23.67 -4.81
N GLY A 236 -10.14 24.70 -4.57
CA GLY A 236 -11.19 25.14 -5.46
C GLY A 236 -11.88 26.40 -4.97
N ILE A 237 -11.15 27.52 -4.89
CA ILE A 237 -11.77 28.84 -4.83
C ILE A 237 -11.49 29.54 -6.17
N THR A 238 -12.37 29.30 -7.12
CA THR A 238 -12.65 30.30 -8.16
C THR A 238 -13.31 31.48 -7.45
N ARG A 239 -12.56 32.56 -7.37
CA ARG A 239 -12.88 33.83 -6.74
C ARG A 239 -13.97 34.55 -7.56
N TRP A 240 -15.24 34.48 -7.17
CA TRP A 240 -16.38 35.36 -7.55
C TRP A 240 -17.66 34.76 -6.89
N LYS A 241 -18.56 35.40 -6.14
CA LYS A 241 -19.05 36.79 -6.10
C LYS A 241 -19.75 37.01 -4.74
N ARG A 242 -19.47 38.13 -4.05
CA ARG A 242 -20.33 38.68 -2.98
C ARG A 242 -21.65 39.18 -3.59
N ARG A 243 -22.79 38.93 -2.92
CA ARG A 243 -23.73 39.95 -2.40
C ARG A 243 -25.06 39.31 -1.96
N GLY A 244 -25.38 39.52 -0.69
CA GLY A 244 -26.72 39.73 -0.12
C GLY A 244 -27.71 38.58 -0.20
N PHE A 245 -28.28 38.20 0.95
CA PHE A 245 -29.63 38.62 1.32
C PHE A 245 -29.78 38.49 2.85
N THR A 246 -30.28 39.58 3.44
CA THR A 246 -30.95 39.63 4.74
C THR A 246 -32.13 38.69 4.78
#